data_AF-A0A1N7FQ80-F1
#
_entry.id   AF-A0A1N7FQ80-F1
#
_cell.length_a   1.000
_cell.length_b   1.000
_cell.length_c   1.000
_cell.angle_alpha   90.00
_cell.angle_beta   90.00
_cell.angle_gamma   90.00
#
_symmetry.space_group_name_H-M   'P 1'
#
loop_
_entity.id
_entity.type
_entity.pdbx_description
1 polymer ?
#
loop_
_entity_poly.entity_id
_entity_poly.type
_entity_poly.pdbx_seq_one_letter_code
_entity_poly.pdbx_strand_id
1 'polypeptide(L)'
;MPSSTVTAQLPSKDEVTCFPGELTLSSLSYKEITAPRRPGIARTGGDYSLRGKVTDRLILFIDYQNVYKGARSCFYSQLHPPHTAGQVSPLALGQHLVRSSPYDRELAQVRVYRGRPDSTKDPKGYGACTRQVAAWERSDRVVTALRTLRYPYGWPERSGEKPQEKGIDVALAVDFVRLASRRSTTSGS
;
A
#
# COMPACT_ATOMS: atom_id res chain seq x y z
N MET A 1 1.48 18.69 51.96
CA MET A 1 1.26 18.04 50.65
C MET A 1 0.73 19.08 49.68
N PRO A 2 1.55 19.73 48.84
CA PRO A 2 1.05 20.55 47.74
C PRO A 2 0.73 19.67 46.53
N SER A 3 -0.45 19.89 45.92
CA SER A 3 -0.85 19.33 44.63
C SER A 3 -0.18 20.12 43.51
N SER A 4 0.60 19.45 42.66
CA SER A 4 1.14 20.04 41.44
C SER A 4 0.22 19.74 40.26
N THR A 5 -0.51 20.76 39.81
CA THR A 5 -1.24 20.75 38.53
C THR A 5 -0.24 20.92 37.39
N VAL A 6 -0.06 19.89 36.57
CA VAL A 6 0.72 19.98 35.32
C VAL A 6 -0.21 20.43 34.20
N THR A 7 -0.09 21.69 33.80
CA THR A 7 -0.74 22.24 32.61
C THR A 7 0.03 21.76 31.37
N ALA A 8 -0.57 20.89 30.56
CA ALA A 8 0.01 20.49 29.28
C ALA A 8 -0.19 21.60 28.24
N GLN A 9 0.90 22.23 27.83
CA GLN A 9 0.96 23.20 26.74
C GLN A 9 0.82 22.47 25.39
N LEU A 10 -0.15 22.85 24.56
CA LEU A 10 -0.29 22.34 23.19
C LEU A 10 0.85 22.88 22.30
N PRO A 11 1.54 22.04 21.50
CA PRO A 11 2.57 22.50 20.59
C PRO A 11 1.97 23.25 19.38
N SER A 12 2.74 24.22 18.86
CA SER A 12 2.40 25.09 17.73
C SER A 12 2.45 24.34 16.38
N LYS A 13 1.87 24.96 15.35
CA LYS A 13 1.46 24.32 14.07
C LYS A 13 2.57 24.02 13.05
N ASP A 14 3.85 24.19 13.38
CA ASP A 14 4.92 24.20 12.36
C ASP A 14 6.02 23.13 12.52
N GLU A 15 5.74 21.99 13.15
CA GLU A 15 6.67 20.85 13.16
C GLU A 15 6.08 19.60 12.51
N VAL A 16 6.43 19.38 11.23
CA VAL A 16 6.38 18.05 10.61
C VAL A 16 7.69 17.36 10.92
N THR A 17 7.74 16.68 12.07
CA THR A 17 8.86 15.81 12.45
C THR A 17 8.46 14.36 12.24
N CYS A 18 9.10 13.73 11.24
CA CYS A 18 9.16 12.28 11.13
C CYS A 18 9.99 11.75 12.31
N PHE A 19 9.34 11.25 13.36
CA PHE A 19 10.06 10.56 14.44
C PHE A 19 10.22 9.06 14.11
N PRO A 20 11.42 8.49 14.37
CA PRO A 20 11.70 7.08 14.23
C PRO A 20 11.23 6.36 15.50
N GLY A 21 10.34 5.38 15.33
CA GLY A 21 9.96 4.44 16.37
C GLY A 21 10.13 3.03 15.82
N GLU A 22 11.27 2.42 16.12
CA GLU A 22 11.54 1.02 15.84
C GLU A 22 10.62 0.19 16.76
N LEU A 23 9.50 -0.29 16.22
CA LEU A 23 8.66 -1.27 16.90
C LEU A 23 9.15 -2.66 16.51
N THR A 24 9.85 -3.30 17.45
CA THR A 24 10.25 -4.70 17.36
C THR A 24 8.99 -5.57 17.33
N LEU A 25 8.63 -6.07 16.14
CA LEU A 25 7.53 -7.04 15.99
C LEU A 25 8.01 -8.43 16.45
N SER A 26 7.88 -8.72 17.73
CA SER A 26 7.95 -10.09 18.24
C SER A 26 6.58 -10.77 18.14
N SER A 27 6.57 -11.89 17.41
CA SER A 27 5.58 -12.97 17.38
C SER A 27 4.11 -12.59 17.11
N LEU A 28 3.80 -12.29 15.86
CA LEU A 28 2.57 -12.78 15.24
C LEU A 28 3.00 -13.56 13.99
N SER A 29 2.89 -14.89 14.08
CA SER A 29 3.10 -15.80 12.95
C SER A 29 1.97 -15.61 11.95
N TYR A 30 2.07 -14.55 11.14
CA TYR A 30 1.37 -14.51 9.88
C TYR A 30 2.08 -15.53 9.00
N LYS A 31 1.42 -16.64 8.65
CA LYS A 31 1.92 -17.51 7.58
C LYS A 31 2.09 -16.61 6.36
N GLU A 32 3.33 -16.25 6.04
CA GLU A 32 3.66 -15.59 4.78
C GLU A 32 3.21 -16.53 3.67
N ILE A 33 2.00 -16.33 3.15
CA ILE A 33 1.57 -16.94 1.89
C ILE A 33 2.29 -16.15 0.79
N THR A 34 3.61 -16.29 0.73
CA THR A 34 4.33 -16.06 -0.51
C THR A 34 4.03 -17.26 -1.39
N ALA A 35 3.52 -17.01 -2.60
CA ALA A 35 3.23 -18.09 -3.54
C ALA A 35 4.47 -19.01 -3.65
N PRO A 36 4.33 -20.33 -3.44
CA PRO A 36 5.43 -21.25 -3.69
C PRO A 36 5.87 -21.12 -5.14
N ARG A 37 7.15 -21.40 -5.42
CA ARG A 37 7.63 -21.50 -6.79
C ARG A 37 6.74 -22.43 -7.61
N ARG A 38 6.66 -22.20 -8.92
CA ARG A 38 6.06 -23.15 -9.87
C ARG A 38 6.57 -24.57 -9.54
N PRO A 39 5.69 -25.59 -9.45
CA PRO A 39 6.14 -26.96 -9.35
C PRO A 39 6.82 -27.32 -10.68
N GLY A 40 8.15 -27.31 -10.67
CA GLY A 40 8.98 -27.60 -11.83
C GLY A 40 10.42 -27.66 -11.40
N ILE A 41 10.96 -28.88 -11.37
CA ILE A 41 12.30 -29.29 -10.93
C ILE A 41 12.38 -29.56 -9.43
N ALA A 42 11.95 -30.77 -9.04
CA ALA A 42 12.53 -31.46 -7.90
C ALA A 42 14.06 -31.54 -8.12
N ARG A 43 14.86 -31.09 -7.16
CA ARG A 43 16.29 -31.37 -7.15
C ARG A 43 16.58 -32.33 -6.00
N THR A 44 16.61 -33.62 -6.35
CA THR A 44 17.55 -34.57 -5.76
C THR A 44 18.97 -34.01 -5.94
N GLY A 45 19.82 -34.22 -4.93
CA GLY A 45 21.09 -33.53 -4.74
C GLY A 45 22.01 -33.44 -5.96
N GLY A 46 22.78 -32.35 -6.01
CA GLY A 46 23.80 -32.15 -7.04
C GLY A 46 24.14 -30.68 -7.25
N ASP A 47 25.32 -30.32 -6.77
CA ASP A 47 26.26 -29.34 -7.35
C ASP A 47 25.82 -27.87 -7.50
N TYR A 48 26.50 -26.98 -6.77
CA TYR A 48 26.33 -25.53 -6.79
C TYR A 48 27.04 -24.95 -8.02
N SER A 49 26.56 -25.32 -9.21
CA SER A 49 27.02 -24.70 -10.44
C SER A 49 26.67 -23.20 -10.44
N LEU A 50 27.68 -22.37 -10.68
CA LEU A 50 27.68 -20.90 -10.81
C LEU A 50 26.82 -20.39 -11.97
N ARG A 51 25.58 -20.88 -12.12
CA ARG A 51 24.54 -20.16 -12.85
C ARG A 51 24.11 -19.00 -11.98
N GLY A 52 24.36 -17.77 -12.46
CA GLY A 52 24.04 -16.53 -11.76
C GLY A 52 22.70 -16.63 -11.03
N LYS A 53 22.71 -16.34 -9.74
CA LYS A 53 21.54 -16.42 -8.87
C LYS A 53 20.47 -15.49 -9.46
N VAL A 54 19.44 -16.07 -10.05
CA VAL A 54 18.35 -15.29 -10.64
C VAL A 54 17.53 -14.73 -9.49
N THR A 55 17.61 -13.42 -9.28
CA THR A 55 16.78 -12.70 -8.31
C THR A 55 15.33 -12.68 -8.81
N ASP A 56 14.40 -13.11 -7.96
CA ASP A 56 12.97 -13.16 -8.28
C ASP A 56 12.38 -11.74 -8.29
N ARG A 57 11.66 -11.37 -9.35
CA ARG A 57 11.10 -10.01 -9.50
C ARG A 57 9.74 -9.89 -8.80
N LEU A 58 9.65 -9.10 -7.74
CA LEU A 58 8.40 -8.79 -7.03
C LEU A 58 7.66 -7.61 -7.68
N ILE A 59 6.40 -7.82 -8.04
CA ILE A 59 5.45 -6.75 -8.35
C ILE A 59 4.35 -6.79 -7.29
N LEU A 60 4.18 -5.69 -6.56
CA LEU A 60 3.18 -5.56 -5.51
C LEU A 60 1.92 -4.86 -6.05
N PHE A 61 0.74 -5.42 -5.77
CA PHE A 61 -0.56 -4.83 -6.11
C PHE A 61 -1.26 -4.46 -4.80
N ILE A 62 -1.72 -3.22 -4.68
CA ILE A 62 -2.32 -2.68 -3.46
C ILE A 62 -3.70 -2.14 -3.78
N ASP A 63 -4.73 -2.73 -3.20
CA ASP A 63 -5.99 -2.02 -2.94
C ASP A 63 -5.76 -1.08 -1.75
N TYR A 64 -5.61 0.21 -2.04
CA TYR A 64 -5.18 1.16 -1.02
C TYR A 64 -6.26 1.40 0.03
N GLN A 65 -7.54 1.39 -0.37
CA GLN A 65 -8.62 1.65 0.57
C GLN A 65 -8.74 0.52 1.59
N ASN A 66 -8.60 -0.73 1.13
CA ASN A 66 -8.62 -1.89 2.01
C ASN A 66 -7.39 -1.95 2.93
N VAL A 67 -6.20 -1.66 2.41
CA VAL A 67 -4.98 -1.55 3.25
C VAL A 67 -5.11 -0.45 4.29
N TYR A 68 -5.58 0.74 3.91
CA TYR A 68 -5.78 1.86 4.84
C TYR A 68 -6.80 1.51 5.94
N LYS A 69 -7.94 0.92 5.59
CA LYS A 69 -8.96 0.49 6.57
C LYS A 69 -8.39 -0.56 7.53
N GLY A 70 -7.64 -1.54 7.02
CA GLY A 70 -6.98 -2.57 7.82
C GLY A 70 -5.94 -1.98 8.78
N ALA A 71 -5.04 -1.12 8.29
CA ALA A 71 -4.06 -0.45 9.12
C ALA A 71 -4.72 0.37 10.24
N ARG A 72 -5.82 1.06 9.90
CA ARG A 72 -6.62 1.81 10.88
C ARG A 72 -7.24 0.91 11.95
N SER A 73 -7.82 -0.22 11.58
CA SER A 73 -8.42 -1.12 12.58
C SER A 73 -7.37 -1.77 13.48
N CYS A 74 -6.16 -2.02 12.97
CA CYS A 74 -5.13 -2.77 13.70
C CYS A 74 -4.30 -1.89 14.65
N PHE A 75 -3.91 -0.69 14.23
CA PHE A 75 -2.83 0.05 14.92
C PHE A 75 -3.29 1.29 15.69
N TYR A 76 -4.60 1.56 15.71
CA TYR A 76 -5.02 2.94 15.59
C TYR A 76 -6.44 3.15 16.14
N SER A 77 -6.55 3.66 17.37
CA SER A 77 -7.85 3.87 18.02
C SER A 77 -8.69 4.94 17.33
N GLN A 78 -10.02 4.92 17.61
CA GLN A 78 -10.99 5.90 17.09
C GLN A 78 -10.66 7.35 17.47
N LEU A 79 -9.80 7.58 18.46
CA LEU A 79 -9.37 8.89 18.92
C LEU A 79 -8.34 9.57 17.99
N HIS A 80 -7.68 8.81 17.10
CA HIS A 80 -6.70 9.39 16.19
C HIS A 80 -7.37 9.99 14.95
N PRO A 81 -6.95 11.18 14.48
CA PRO A 81 -7.54 11.79 13.30
C PRO A 81 -7.49 10.85 12.08
N PRO A 82 -8.60 10.67 11.35
CA PRO A 82 -8.67 9.71 10.26
C PRO A 82 -7.78 10.11 9.07
N HIS A 83 -7.42 11.38 8.92
CA HIS A 83 -6.67 11.83 7.75
C HIS A 83 -5.14 11.71 7.91
N THR A 84 -4.61 11.47 9.11
CA THR A 84 -3.17 11.37 9.38
C THR A 84 -2.72 9.97 9.79
N ALA A 85 -3.51 9.30 10.62
CA ALA A 85 -3.18 7.96 11.12
C ALA A 85 -3.79 6.88 10.21
N GLY A 86 -3.01 5.88 9.82
CA GLY A 86 -3.41 4.79 8.93
C GLY A 86 -2.86 4.86 7.51
N GLN A 87 -2.24 5.98 7.15
CA GLN A 87 -1.60 6.15 5.85
C GLN A 87 -0.38 5.22 5.73
N VAL A 88 -0.32 4.47 4.65
CA VAL A 88 0.80 3.57 4.35
C VAL A 88 1.57 4.14 3.14
N SER A 89 2.90 4.07 3.20
CA SER A 89 3.76 4.29 2.04
C SER A 89 3.84 3.00 1.21
N PRO A 90 3.30 2.98 -0.03
CA PRO A 90 3.29 1.78 -0.88
C PRO A 90 4.70 1.28 -1.20
N LEU A 91 5.63 2.21 -1.46
CA LEU A 91 7.02 1.87 -1.76
C LEU A 91 7.73 1.28 -0.55
N ALA A 92 7.58 1.89 0.63
CA ALA A 92 8.21 1.39 1.85
C ALA A 92 7.68 0.00 2.22
N LEU A 93 6.38 -0.25 2.03
CA LEU A 93 5.78 -1.58 2.20
C LEU A 93 6.40 -2.60 1.24
N GLY A 94 6.49 -2.28 -0.06
CA GLY A 94 7.12 -3.16 -1.05
C GLY A 94 8.59 -3.46 -0.73
N GLN A 95 9.35 -2.46 -0.28
CA GLN A 95 10.74 -2.64 0.12
C GLN A 95 10.87 -3.48 1.39
N HIS A 96 9.95 -3.29 2.35
CA HIS A 96 9.91 -4.12 3.55
C HIS A 96 9.66 -5.58 3.21
N LEU A 97 8.69 -5.89 2.33
CA LEU A 97 8.41 -7.26 1.89
C LEU A 97 9.59 -7.93 1.19
N VAL A 98 10.42 -7.16 0.48
CA VAL A 98 11.67 -7.69 -0.10
C VAL A 98 12.68 -7.99 1.01
N ARG A 99 12.91 -7.04 1.93
CA ARG A 99 13.88 -7.19 3.03
C ARG A 99 13.52 -8.32 4.01
N SER A 100 12.23 -8.54 4.24
CA SER A 100 11.75 -9.58 5.16
C SER A 100 11.71 -10.97 4.51
N SER A 101 11.86 -11.06 3.18
CA SER A 101 11.72 -12.33 2.48
C SER A 101 12.94 -13.24 2.70
N PRO A 102 12.75 -14.55 2.93
CA PRO A 102 13.86 -15.51 2.96
C PRO A 102 14.41 -15.82 1.56
N TYR A 103 13.83 -15.24 0.51
CA TYR A 103 14.21 -15.44 -0.88
C TYR A 103 14.91 -14.22 -1.46
N ASP A 104 15.81 -14.44 -2.41
CA ASP A 104 16.46 -13.37 -3.16
C ASP A 104 15.46 -12.73 -4.14
N ARG A 105 14.98 -11.53 -3.80
CA ARG A 105 13.96 -10.82 -4.56
C ARG A 105 14.35 -9.37 -4.79
N GLU A 106 13.91 -8.81 -5.92
CA GLU A 106 13.98 -7.38 -6.19
C GLU A 106 12.57 -6.80 -6.29
N LEU A 107 12.36 -5.61 -5.71
CA LEU A 107 11.11 -4.88 -5.92
C LEU A 107 11.14 -4.22 -7.30
N ALA A 108 10.49 -4.85 -8.26
CA ALA A 108 10.41 -4.36 -9.63
C ALA A 108 9.36 -3.24 -9.77
N GLN A 109 8.21 -3.36 -9.12
CA GLN A 109 7.13 -2.37 -9.25
C GLN A 109 6.12 -2.46 -8.09
N VAL A 110 5.47 -1.34 -7.77
CA VAL A 110 4.32 -1.24 -6.87
C VAL A 110 3.17 -0.59 -7.62
N ARG A 111 2.01 -1.25 -7.66
CA ARG A 111 0.80 -0.79 -8.33
C ARG A 111 -0.27 -0.49 -7.29
N VAL A 112 -0.70 0.77 -7.23
CA VAL A 112 -1.64 1.26 -6.23
C VAL A 112 -2.98 1.54 -6.89
N TYR A 113 -4.02 0.84 -6.47
CA TYR A 113 -5.39 1.02 -6.94
C TYR A 113 -6.18 1.75 -5.88
N ARG A 114 -6.85 2.83 -6.27
CA ARG A 114 -7.65 3.63 -5.34
C ARG A 114 -8.72 4.46 -6.04
N GLY A 115 -9.76 4.76 -5.29
CA GLY A 115 -10.70 5.81 -5.59
C GLY A 115 -10.05 7.20 -5.59
N ARG A 116 -10.45 8.03 -6.54
CA ARG A 116 -10.14 9.46 -6.61
C ARG A 116 -11.43 10.24 -6.44
N PRO A 117 -11.51 11.16 -5.45
CA PRO A 117 -12.64 12.08 -5.37
C PRO A 117 -12.82 12.86 -6.68
N ASP A 118 -14.01 13.37 -6.93
CA ASP A 118 -14.26 14.25 -8.08
C ASP A 118 -13.97 15.71 -7.67
N SER A 119 -13.20 16.46 -8.46
CA SER A 119 -12.82 17.83 -8.12
C SER A 119 -14.00 18.80 -8.08
N THR A 120 -15.08 18.52 -8.82
CA THR A 120 -16.30 19.35 -8.84
C THR A 120 -17.18 19.13 -7.62
N LYS A 121 -17.09 17.95 -7.01
CA LYS A 121 -17.92 17.54 -5.87
C LYS A 121 -17.16 17.67 -4.55
N ASP A 122 -15.94 17.15 -4.51
CA ASP A 122 -15.06 17.17 -3.34
C ASP A 122 -13.66 17.71 -3.72
N PRO A 123 -13.51 19.04 -3.89
CA PRO A 123 -12.24 19.66 -4.22
C PRO A 123 -11.13 19.39 -3.19
N LYS A 124 -11.50 19.33 -1.90
CA LYS A 124 -10.56 19.13 -0.80
C LYS A 124 -10.00 17.71 -0.81
N GLY A 125 -10.87 16.70 -0.92
CA GLY A 125 -10.49 15.30 -1.06
C GLY A 125 -9.70 15.05 -2.34
N TYR A 126 -10.10 15.68 -3.45
CA TYR A 126 -9.36 15.63 -4.70
C TYR A 126 -7.92 16.14 -4.52
N GLY A 127 -7.75 17.34 -3.94
CA GLY A 127 -6.43 17.92 -3.70
C GLY A 127 -5.56 17.07 -2.77
N ALA A 128 -6.14 16.49 -1.71
CA ALA A 128 -5.43 15.58 -0.82
C ALA A 128 -4.98 14.29 -1.54
N CYS A 129 -5.88 13.68 -2.33
CA CYS A 129 -5.57 12.52 -3.16
C CYS A 129 -4.44 12.81 -4.15
N THR A 130 -4.52 13.93 -4.88
CA THR A 130 -3.51 14.34 -5.85
C THR A 130 -2.14 14.55 -5.21
N ARG A 131 -2.06 15.25 -4.06
CA ARG A 131 -0.78 15.42 -3.35
C ARG A 131 -0.18 14.10 -2.90
N GLN A 132 -1.02 13.19 -2.43
CA GLN A 132 -0.57 11.87 -1.98
C GLN A 132 -0.08 11.00 -3.14
N VAL A 133 -0.81 10.97 -4.25
CA VAL A 133 -0.40 10.27 -5.48
C VAL A 133 0.91 10.85 -6.00
N ALA A 134 1.00 12.18 -6.13
CA ALA A 134 2.22 12.86 -6.57
C ALA A 134 3.42 12.53 -5.67
N ALA A 135 3.19 12.35 -4.36
CA ALA A 135 4.26 11.98 -3.45
C ALA A 135 4.75 10.54 -3.67
N TRP A 136 3.87 9.61 -4.01
CA TRP A 136 4.23 8.23 -4.31
C TRP A 136 4.92 8.08 -5.67
N GLU A 137 4.40 8.77 -6.69
CA GLU A 137 4.91 8.73 -8.06
C GLU A 137 6.24 9.47 -8.26
N ARG A 138 6.82 10.04 -7.19
CA ARG A 138 8.23 10.48 -7.20
C ARG A 138 9.19 9.31 -7.48
N SER A 139 8.78 8.08 -7.20
CA SER A 139 9.51 6.88 -7.62
C SER A 139 8.89 6.30 -8.88
N ASP A 140 9.73 6.07 -9.89
CA ASP A 140 9.42 5.34 -11.12
C ASP A 140 8.87 3.92 -10.92
N ARG A 141 9.14 3.32 -9.75
CA ARG A 141 8.63 2.00 -9.36
C ARG A 141 7.16 2.03 -8.95
N VAL A 142 6.58 3.19 -8.63
CA VAL A 142 5.19 3.29 -8.20
C VAL A 142 4.31 3.75 -9.35
N VAL A 143 3.28 2.96 -9.65
CA VAL A 143 2.26 3.30 -10.65
C VAL A 143 0.91 3.34 -9.96
N THR A 144 0.17 4.44 -10.12
CA THR A 144 -1.17 4.55 -9.56
C THR A 144 -2.25 4.34 -10.63
N ALA A 145 -3.29 3.60 -10.25
CA ALA A 145 -4.49 3.37 -11.05
C ALA A 145 -5.68 3.98 -10.30
N LEU A 146 -6.11 5.16 -10.76
CA LEU A 146 -7.14 5.94 -10.11
C LEU A 146 -8.50 5.73 -10.80
N ARG A 147 -9.55 5.52 -10.01
CA ARG A 147 -10.94 5.53 -10.50
C ARG A 147 -11.75 6.60 -9.78
N THR A 148 -12.47 7.43 -10.53
CA THR A 148 -13.31 8.47 -9.91
C THR A 148 -14.39 7.82 -9.03
N LEU A 149 -14.57 8.34 -7.82
CA LEU A 149 -15.61 7.87 -6.89
C LEU A 149 -17.01 8.08 -7.48
N ARG A 150 -17.92 7.15 -7.18
CA ARG A 150 -19.34 7.33 -7.49
C ARG A 150 -20.02 8.05 -6.34
N TYR A 151 -20.60 9.21 -6.66
CA TYR A 151 -21.33 10.03 -5.70
C TYR A 151 -22.83 9.70 -5.75
N PRO A 152 -23.48 9.50 -4.60
CA PRO A 152 -24.93 9.42 -4.52
C PRO A 152 -25.62 10.69 -5.06
N TYR A 153 -26.88 10.57 -5.45
CA TYR A 153 -27.65 11.71 -5.93
C TYR A 153 -27.85 12.75 -4.80
N GLY A 154 -27.59 14.02 -5.10
CA GLY A 154 -27.71 15.11 -4.13
C GLY A 154 -26.62 15.14 -3.06
N TRP A 155 -25.51 14.41 -3.23
CA TRP A 155 -24.35 14.53 -2.35
C TRP A 155 -23.69 15.94 -2.47
N PRO A 156 -23.24 16.57 -1.36
CA PRO A 156 -23.27 16.06 0.02
C PRO A 156 -24.56 16.36 0.79
N GLU A 157 -25.42 17.22 0.25
CA GLU A 157 -26.50 17.89 0.98
C GLU A 157 -27.73 17.02 1.27
N ARG A 158 -28.06 16.08 0.39
CA ARG A 158 -29.30 15.29 0.47
C ARG A 158 -29.10 13.82 0.75
N SER A 159 -27.91 13.28 0.49
CA SER A 159 -27.79 11.82 0.37
C SER A 159 -27.53 11.08 1.68
N GLY A 160 -26.89 11.68 2.69
CA GLY A 160 -26.45 10.98 3.93
C GLY A 160 -25.42 9.85 3.72
N GLU A 161 -25.48 9.19 2.57
CA GLU A 161 -24.56 8.18 2.05
C GLU A 161 -23.22 8.79 1.64
N LYS A 162 -22.15 8.02 1.85
CA LYS A 162 -20.78 8.42 1.50
C LYS A 162 -20.47 8.07 0.03
N PRO A 163 -19.58 8.82 -0.64
CA PRO A 163 -19.09 8.46 -1.97
C PRO A 163 -18.46 7.06 -1.96
N GLN A 164 -18.72 6.30 -3.01
CA GLN A 164 -18.32 4.90 -3.10
C GLN A 164 -17.17 4.71 -4.11
N GLU A 165 -16.17 3.95 -3.69
CA GLU A 165 -15.19 3.39 -4.61
C GLU A 165 -15.85 2.24 -5.38
N LYS A 166 -15.76 2.27 -6.71
CA LYS A 166 -16.37 1.24 -7.55
C LYS A 166 -15.37 0.64 -8.52
N GLY A 167 -15.31 -0.69 -8.52
CA GLY A 167 -14.56 -1.47 -9.49
C GLY A 167 -13.04 -1.39 -9.33
N ILE A 168 -12.53 -1.06 -8.15
CA ILE A 168 -11.07 -1.13 -7.91
C ILE A 168 -10.58 -2.58 -7.90
N ASP A 169 -11.32 -3.51 -7.28
CA ASP A 169 -11.03 -4.95 -7.34
C ASP A 169 -10.93 -5.47 -8.79
N VAL A 170 -11.87 -5.04 -9.65
CA VAL A 170 -11.89 -5.43 -11.05
C VAL A 170 -10.71 -4.85 -11.81
N ALA A 171 -10.36 -3.58 -11.58
CA ALA A 171 -9.21 -2.94 -12.22
C ALA A 171 -7.90 -3.65 -11.84
N LEU A 172 -7.76 -3.99 -10.56
CA LEU A 172 -6.63 -4.75 -10.03
C LEU A 172 -6.54 -6.13 -10.68
N ALA A 173 -7.64 -6.89 -10.68
CA ALA A 173 -7.68 -8.24 -11.25
C ALA A 173 -7.29 -8.26 -12.74
N VAL A 174 -7.84 -7.32 -13.54
CA VAL A 174 -7.53 -7.22 -14.97
C VAL A 174 -6.06 -6.90 -15.21
N ASP A 175 -5.49 -5.95 -14.46
CA ASP A 175 -4.09 -5.56 -14.65
C ASP A 175 -3.13 -6.66 -14.16
N PHE A 176 -3.48 -7.36 -13.08
CA PHE A 176 -2.74 -8.53 -12.61
C PHE A 176 -2.65 -9.62 -13.69
N VAL A 177 -3.78 -9.99 -14.31
CA VAL A 177 -3.81 -10.96 -15.40
C VAL A 177 -3.00 -10.48 -16.60
N ARG A 178 -3.15 -9.21 -17.01
CA ARG A 178 -2.38 -8.63 -18.13
C ARG A 178 -0.87 -8.72 -17.90
N LEU A 179 -0.40 -8.45 -16.69
CA LEU A 179 1.03 -8.52 -16.36
C LEU A 179 1.53 -9.96 -16.29
N ALA A 180 0.73 -10.89 -15.80
CA ALA A 180 1.04 -12.31 -15.81
C ALA A 180 1.19 -12.82 -17.26
N SER A 181 0.26 -12.45 -18.15
CA SER A 181 0.27 -12.90 -19.56
C SER A 181 1.42 -12.31 -20.38
N ARG A 182 1.83 -11.05 -20.14
CA ARG A 182 2.99 -10.43 -20.83
C ARG A 182 4.32 -11.09 -20.46
N ARG A 183 4.42 -11.69 -19.27
CA ARG A 183 5.62 -12.41 -18.81
C ARG A 183 5.71 -13.84 -19.32
N SER A 184 4.59 -14.47 -19.69
CA SER A 184 4.60 -15.83 -20.23
C SER A 184 5.11 -15.94 -21.67
N THR A 185 5.25 -14.83 -22.39
CA THR A 185 5.65 -14.82 -23.81
C THR A 185 7.14 -14.57 -24.06
N THR A 186 7.97 -14.44 -23.02
CA THR A 186 9.44 -14.28 -23.15
C THR A 186 10.16 -15.59 -22.83
N SER A 187 9.85 -16.64 -23.57
CA SER A 187 10.60 -17.89 -23.60
C SER A 187 10.60 -18.42 -25.03
N GLY A 188 11.64 -18.08 -25.80
CA GLY A 188 11.86 -18.64 -27.13
C GLY A 188 12.20 -17.60 -28.18
N SER A 189 13.48 -17.26 -28.27
CA SER A 189 14.18 -16.85 -29.50
C SER A 189 15.67 -16.94 -29.22
#